data_AF-A0A7S2FIV3-F1
#
_entry.id   AF-A0A7S2FIV3-F1
#
_cell.length_a   1.000
_cell.length_b   1.000
_cell.length_c   1.000
_cell.angle_alpha   90.00
_cell.angle_beta   90.00
_cell.angle_gamma   90.00
#
_symmetry.space_group_name_H-M   'P 1'
#
loop_
_entity.id
_entity.type
_entity.pdbx_description
1 polymer ?
#
loop_
_entity_poly.entity_id
_entity_poly.type
_entity_poly.pdbx_seq_one_letter_code
_entity_poly.pdbx_strand_id
1 'polypeptide(L)'
;ICDRFYLGGPGSFWGFRTRGLGPSAPRHAPISKSATKVKSEEKSGPRDALGGDVLGVATLSLTGALPGNLGSTGLRAHAFASAGGLQSIASLQAEGGLAPSIRACTGVGLAMPSPVGRLELNLTHVLRRRPEDTVVHNGIQLGVSAGSA
;
A
#
# COMPACT_ATOMS: atom_id res chain seq x y z
N ILE A 1 -12.41 -17.81 -5.95
CA ILE A 1 -11.06 -17.46 -5.43
C ILE A 1 -11.28 -16.32 -4.44
N CYS A 2 -11.42 -16.65 -3.15
CA CYS A 2 -11.74 -15.67 -2.10
C CYS A 2 -10.64 -15.56 -1.04
N ASP A 3 -9.63 -16.43 -1.08
CA ASP A 3 -8.68 -16.63 0.01
C ASP A 3 -7.30 -16.00 -0.26
N ARG A 4 -7.24 -15.04 -1.19
CA ARG A 4 -5.98 -14.38 -1.55
C ARG A 4 -5.71 -13.17 -0.69
N PHE A 5 -4.43 -12.97 -0.39
CA PHE A 5 -3.95 -11.77 0.27
C PHE A 5 -3.84 -10.61 -0.70
N TYR A 6 -4.08 -9.41 -0.19
CA TYR A 6 -3.88 -8.16 -0.89
C TYR A 6 -3.07 -7.20 -0.02
N LEU A 7 -2.26 -6.37 -0.66
CA LEU A 7 -1.37 -5.44 0.03
C LEU A 7 -1.44 -4.05 -0.60
N GLY A 8 -1.34 -3.03 0.24
CA GLY A 8 -1.39 -1.62 -0.14
C GLY A 8 -2.62 -0.92 0.42
N GLY A 9 -2.47 0.37 0.69
CA GLY A 9 -3.48 1.23 1.28
C GLY A 9 -3.16 1.60 2.73
N PRO A 10 -3.86 2.61 3.29
CA PRO A 10 -3.50 3.24 4.57
C PRO A 10 -3.64 2.32 5.80
N GLY A 11 -4.41 1.24 5.71
CA GLY A 11 -4.57 0.25 6.79
C GLY A 11 -3.74 -1.03 6.63
N SER A 12 -2.87 -1.12 5.61
CA SER A 12 -2.06 -2.33 5.38
C SER A 12 -0.62 -2.03 5.03
N PHE A 13 -0.36 -1.14 4.06
CA PHE A 13 0.98 -0.79 3.61
C PHE A 13 0.96 0.59 2.96
N TRP A 14 1.56 1.56 3.64
CA TRP A 14 1.53 2.97 3.24
C TRP A 14 2.31 3.25 1.95
N GLY A 15 1.93 4.32 1.25
CA GLY A 15 2.55 4.80 0.01
C GLY A 15 2.03 4.14 -1.28
N PHE A 16 1.19 3.11 -1.15
CA PHE A 16 0.62 2.39 -2.28
C PHE A 16 -0.91 2.43 -2.25
N ARG A 17 -1.55 2.32 -3.42
CA ARG A 17 -3.01 2.23 -3.49
C ARG A 17 -3.51 0.94 -2.84
N THR A 18 -4.78 0.97 -2.41
CA THR A 18 -5.48 -0.20 -1.89
C THR A 18 -5.40 -1.35 -2.90
N ARG A 19 -4.85 -2.50 -2.47
CA ARG A 19 -4.54 -3.66 -3.34
C ARG A 19 -3.56 -3.37 -4.49
N GLY A 20 -2.67 -2.39 -4.31
CA GLY A 20 -1.76 -1.92 -5.34
C GLY A 20 -0.46 -2.73 -5.52
N LEU A 21 -0.15 -3.66 -4.62
CA LEU A 21 1.05 -4.51 -4.69
C LEU A 21 0.70 -5.95 -5.01
N GLY A 22 1.65 -6.63 -5.64
CA GLY A 22 1.62 -8.08 -5.86
C GLY A 22 1.10 -8.46 -7.25
N PRO A 23 0.66 -9.72 -7.43
CA PRO A 23 0.24 -10.23 -8.72
C PRO A 23 -0.91 -9.41 -9.31
N SER A 24 -0.74 -8.97 -10.56
CA SER A 24 -1.73 -8.20 -11.32
C SER A 24 -1.72 -8.57 -12.79
N ALA A 25 -2.88 -8.51 -13.44
CA ALA A 25 -3.02 -8.75 -14.87
C ALA A 25 -3.47 -7.47 -15.59
N PRO A 26 -3.04 -7.24 -16.84
CA PRO A 26 -3.64 -6.20 -17.67
C PRO A 26 -5.15 -6.41 -17.76
N ARG A 27 -5.92 -5.35 -17.54
CA ARG A 27 -7.37 -5.39 -17.71
C ARG A 27 -7.67 -5.61 -19.19
N HIS A 28 -8.56 -6.57 -19.48
CA HIS A 28 -9.05 -6.77 -20.84
C HIS A 28 -9.72 -5.48 -21.32
N ALA A 29 -9.36 -5.03 -22.54
CA ALA A 29 -10.04 -3.92 -23.16
C ALA A 29 -11.54 -4.24 -23.24
N PRO A 30 -12.43 -3.32 -22.82
CA PRO A 30 -13.86 -3.52 -23.05
C PRO A 30 -14.06 -3.74 -24.55
N ILE A 31 -14.93 -4.69 -24.90
CA ILE A 31 -15.36 -4.90 -26.29
C ILE A 31 -16.14 -3.64 -26.70
N SER A 32 -15.44 -2.60 -27.15
CA SER A 32 -16.05 -1.44 -27.78
C SER A 32 -16.32 -1.79 -29.24
N LYS A 33 -17.57 -1.62 -29.68
CA LYS A 33 -17.92 -1.60 -31.10
C LYS A 33 -17.41 -0.29 -31.74
N SER A 34 -16.10 -0.07 -31.77
CA SER A 34 -15.48 0.95 -32.62
C SER A 34 -13.96 0.81 -32.53
N ALA A 35 -13.38 0.14 -33.51
CA ALA A 35 -11.94 0.07 -33.71
C ALA A 35 -11.41 1.45 -34.12
N THR A 36 -10.93 2.22 -33.15
CA THR A 36 -10.05 3.36 -33.42
C THR A 36 -8.65 2.96 -32.97
N LYS A 37 -7.80 2.60 -33.94
CA LYS A 37 -6.36 2.38 -33.75
C LYS A 37 -5.72 3.66 -33.21
N VAL A 38 -5.50 3.72 -31.90
CA VAL A 38 -4.61 4.71 -31.29
C VAL A 38 -3.24 4.06 -31.16
N LYS A 39 -2.20 4.75 -31.66
CA LYS A 39 -0.80 4.32 -31.64
C LYS A 39 -0.37 4.01 -30.21
N SER A 40 0.16 2.81 -30.01
CA SER A 40 0.69 2.31 -28.75
C SER A 40 1.97 3.04 -28.37
N GLU A 41 1.85 4.11 -27.60
CA GLU A 41 2.90 4.48 -26.65
C GLU A 41 2.79 3.53 -25.45
N GLU A 42 3.92 2.99 -24.98
CA GLU A 42 4.05 1.98 -23.91
C GLU A 42 3.66 2.51 -22.51
N LYS A 43 2.49 3.14 -22.35
CA LYS A 43 1.84 3.23 -21.04
C LYS A 43 1.10 1.92 -20.84
N SER A 44 1.66 1.06 -19.98
CA SER A 44 0.98 -0.15 -19.50
C SER A 44 -0.44 0.23 -19.07
N GLY A 45 -1.45 -0.31 -19.75
CA GLY A 45 -2.85 -0.02 -19.47
C GLY A 45 -3.25 -0.37 -18.02
N PRO A 46 -4.49 -0.05 -17.60
CA PRO A 46 -4.97 -0.39 -16.26
C PRO A 46 -4.79 -1.88 -15.97
N ARG A 47 -4.27 -2.20 -14.78
CA ARG A 47 -4.07 -3.57 -14.31
C ARG A 47 -5.04 -3.86 -13.16
N ASP A 48 -5.56 -5.08 -13.14
CA ASP A 48 -6.41 -5.56 -12.05
C ASP A 48 -5.59 -6.42 -11.08
N ALA A 49 -5.72 -6.11 -9.79
CA ALA A 49 -5.03 -6.81 -8.73
C ALA A 49 -5.63 -8.22 -8.56
N LEU A 50 -4.82 -9.25 -8.77
CA LEU A 50 -5.23 -10.65 -8.62
C LEU A 50 -5.05 -11.16 -7.18
N GLY A 51 -4.19 -10.50 -6.40
CA GLY A 51 -3.80 -10.94 -5.07
C GLY A 51 -2.75 -12.05 -5.09
N GLY A 52 -2.15 -12.32 -3.94
CA GLY A 52 -1.10 -13.34 -3.76
C GLY A 52 -1.48 -14.39 -2.72
N ASP A 53 -0.68 -15.44 -2.66
CA ASP A 53 -0.88 -16.59 -1.77
C ASP A 53 0.08 -16.52 -0.57
N VAL A 54 1.20 -15.79 -0.72
CA VAL A 54 2.21 -15.59 0.32
C VAL A 54 2.41 -14.09 0.54
N LEU A 55 2.18 -13.65 1.77
CA LEU A 55 2.34 -12.28 2.23
C LEU A 55 3.33 -12.25 3.41
N GLY A 56 4.27 -11.30 3.37
CA GLY A 56 5.11 -10.97 4.51
C GLY A 56 5.26 -9.45 4.62
N VAL A 57 5.00 -8.89 5.79
CA VAL A 57 5.15 -7.45 6.07
C VAL A 57 5.80 -7.28 7.44
N ALA A 58 6.79 -6.40 7.51
CA ALA A 58 7.41 -5.95 8.75
C ALA A 58 7.35 -4.42 8.81
N THR A 59 6.88 -3.90 9.94
CA THR A 59 6.77 -2.46 10.18
C THR A 59 7.42 -2.13 11.52
N LEU A 60 8.32 -1.15 11.49
CA LEU A 60 8.88 -0.51 12.68
C LEU A 60 8.22 0.86 12.82
N SER A 61 7.74 1.20 14.01
CA SER A 61 7.19 2.53 14.28
C SER A 61 7.59 3.04 15.65
N LEU A 62 7.91 4.33 15.71
CA LEU A 62 8.13 5.09 16.94
C LEU A 62 7.00 6.10 17.08
N THR A 63 6.30 6.10 18.20
CA THR A 63 5.18 7.00 18.48
C THR A 63 5.41 7.78 19.76
N GLY A 64 5.10 9.07 19.76
CA GLY A 64 5.29 9.96 20.89
C GLY A 64 4.17 10.99 21.06
N ALA A 65 4.02 11.49 22.28
CA ALA A 65 3.18 12.64 22.56
C ALA A 65 3.78 13.91 21.93
N LEU A 66 2.92 14.78 21.41
CA LEU A 66 3.35 16.11 20.99
C LEU A 66 3.64 16.99 22.22
N PRO A 67 4.58 17.94 22.11
CA PRO A 67 4.88 18.86 23.19
C PRO A 67 3.70 19.80 23.48
N GLY A 68 3.66 20.32 24.71
CA GLY A 68 2.66 21.30 25.15
C GLY A 68 1.25 20.73 25.33
N ASN A 69 0.25 21.59 25.15
CA ASN A 69 -1.17 21.25 25.31
C ASN A 69 -1.71 20.31 24.22
N LEU A 70 -0.99 20.10 23.11
CA LEU A 70 -1.39 19.12 22.09
C LEU A 70 -1.23 17.69 22.60
N GLY A 71 -0.31 17.43 23.53
CA GLY A 71 -0.11 16.09 24.09
C GLY A 71 -1.30 15.59 24.91
N SER A 72 -2.07 16.49 25.52
CA SER A 72 -3.23 16.16 26.35
C SER A 72 -4.51 15.93 25.55
N THR A 73 -4.56 16.29 24.26
CA THR A 73 -5.70 16.00 23.38
C THR A 73 -5.74 14.55 22.90
N GLY A 74 -4.71 13.77 23.22
CA GLY A 74 -4.51 12.42 22.69
C GLY A 74 -3.88 12.40 21.29
N LEU A 75 -3.56 13.56 20.70
CA LEU A 75 -2.80 13.64 19.45
C LEU A 75 -1.37 13.09 19.65
N ARG A 76 -0.99 12.18 18.78
CA ARG A 76 0.32 11.52 18.78
C ARG A 76 1.01 11.72 17.44
N ALA A 77 2.30 12.01 17.48
CA ALA A 77 3.15 11.93 16.30
C ALA A 77 3.78 10.54 16.22
N HIS A 78 3.99 10.04 15.01
CA HIS A 78 4.72 8.81 14.80
C HIS A 78 5.61 8.89 13.56
N ALA A 79 6.70 8.14 13.59
CA ALA A 79 7.53 7.83 12.44
C ALA A 79 7.45 6.33 12.20
N PHE A 80 7.55 5.91 10.94
CA PHE A 80 7.47 4.51 10.57
C PHE A 80 8.38 4.16 9.40
N ALA A 81 8.83 2.91 9.36
CA ALA A 81 9.46 2.28 8.21
C ALA A 81 8.82 0.91 8.02
N SER A 82 8.48 0.55 6.78
CA SER A 82 7.85 -0.72 6.46
C SER A 82 8.50 -1.37 5.24
N ALA A 83 8.61 -2.69 5.28
CA ALA A 83 9.02 -3.51 4.15
C ALA A 83 8.07 -4.71 4.04
N GLY A 84 7.66 -5.05 2.82
CA GLY A 84 6.74 -6.16 2.63
C GLY A 84 6.69 -6.66 1.19
N GLY A 85 6.33 -7.93 1.04
CA GLY A 85 6.21 -8.60 -0.24
C GLY A 85 4.93 -9.44 -0.31
N LEU A 86 4.34 -9.48 -1.50
CA LEU A 86 3.14 -10.25 -1.80
C LEU A 86 3.33 -10.94 -3.16
N GLN A 87 3.19 -12.25 -3.20
CA GLN A 87 3.35 -13.03 -4.42
C GLN A 87 2.50 -14.31 -4.45
N SER A 88 2.38 -14.92 -5.62
CA SER A 88 1.81 -16.26 -5.77
C SER A 88 2.82 -17.34 -5.36
N ILE A 89 2.36 -18.54 -5.01
CA ILE A 89 3.26 -19.68 -4.73
C ILE A 89 4.13 -20.01 -5.96
N ALA A 90 3.55 -19.96 -7.17
CA ALA A 90 4.29 -20.22 -8.40
C ALA A 90 5.43 -19.21 -8.63
N SER A 91 5.16 -17.92 -8.37
CA SER A 91 6.20 -16.88 -8.43
C SER A 91 7.27 -17.08 -7.36
N LEU A 92 6.89 -17.46 -6.13
CA LEU A 92 7.83 -17.71 -5.04
C LEU A 92 8.81 -18.83 -5.40
N GLN A 93 8.30 -19.92 -5.99
CA GLN A 93 9.10 -21.06 -6.43
C GLN A 93 10.04 -20.67 -7.58
N ALA A 94 9.56 -19.88 -8.54
CA ALA A 94 10.36 -19.42 -9.69
C ALA A 94 11.43 -18.38 -9.32
N GLU A 95 11.11 -17.47 -8.40
CA GLU A 95 11.99 -16.38 -7.93
C GLU A 95 12.93 -16.83 -6.79
N GLY A 96 12.76 -18.03 -6.25
CA GLY A 96 13.59 -18.60 -5.17
C GLY A 96 13.43 -17.90 -3.81
N GLY A 97 12.37 -17.10 -3.61
CA GLY A 97 12.14 -16.40 -2.35
C GLY A 97 11.22 -15.18 -2.44
N LEU A 98 10.95 -14.55 -1.30
CA LEU A 98 10.12 -13.32 -1.22
C LEU A 98 10.91 -12.05 -1.51
N ALA A 99 12.23 -12.10 -1.41
CA ALA A 99 13.13 -10.96 -1.54
C ALA A 99 12.94 -10.13 -2.82
N PRO A 100 12.70 -10.72 -4.00
CA PRO A 100 12.52 -9.91 -5.19
C PRO A 100 11.21 -9.13 -5.13
N SER A 101 10.19 -9.66 -4.45
CA SER A 101 8.86 -9.05 -4.30
C SER A 101 8.79 -7.97 -3.23
N ILE A 102 9.88 -7.71 -2.50
CA ILE A 102 9.88 -6.72 -1.43
C ILE A 102 9.72 -5.30 -1.99
N ARG A 103 8.75 -4.58 -1.43
CA ARG A 103 8.54 -3.14 -1.52
C ARG A 103 8.84 -2.53 -0.16
N ALA A 104 9.20 -1.25 -0.14
CA ALA A 104 9.55 -0.57 1.10
C ALA A 104 9.09 0.88 1.08
N CYS A 105 8.71 1.39 2.25
CA CYS A 105 8.34 2.79 2.46
C CYS A 105 8.74 3.25 3.86
N THR A 106 8.81 4.57 4.02
CA THR A 106 9.05 5.24 5.30
C THR A 106 8.15 6.46 5.37
N GLY A 107 7.88 6.98 6.56
CA GLY A 107 7.06 8.15 6.70
C GLY A 107 6.94 8.64 8.12
N VAL A 108 6.20 9.74 8.24
CA VAL A 108 5.82 10.35 9.51
C VAL A 108 4.34 10.65 9.47
N GLY A 109 3.70 10.71 10.62
CA GLY A 109 2.28 10.97 10.67
C GLY A 109 1.79 11.46 12.01
N LEU A 110 0.56 11.93 11.99
CA LEU A 110 -0.21 12.32 13.15
C LEU A 110 -1.36 11.35 13.31
N ALA A 111 -1.68 11.02 14.55
CA ALA A 111 -2.82 10.19 14.85
C ALA A 111 -3.58 10.72 16.05
N MET A 112 -4.89 10.74 15.95
CA MET A 112 -5.78 11.19 17.01
C MET A 112 -6.93 10.22 17.25
N PRO A 113 -7.32 9.99 18.51
CA PRO A 113 -8.55 9.29 18.81
C PRO A 113 -9.76 10.13 18.38
N SER A 114 -10.81 9.47 17.89
CA SER A 114 -12.09 10.08 17.54
C SER A 114 -13.24 9.09 17.78
N PRO A 115 -14.52 9.52 17.81
CA PRO A 115 -15.66 8.62 17.98
C PRO A 115 -15.81 7.54 16.90
N VAL A 116 -15.21 7.75 15.72
CA VAL A 116 -15.25 6.78 14.60
C VAL A 116 -14.01 5.90 14.52
N GLY A 117 -13.11 5.99 15.50
CA GLY A 117 -11.83 5.27 15.56
C GLY A 117 -10.62 6.20 15.60
N ARG A 118 -9.43 5.64 15.39
CA ARG A 118 -8.19 6.40 15.32
C ARG A 118 -8.04 6.97 13.91
N LEU A 119 -8.04 8.30 13.81
CA LEU A 119 -7.78 9.01 12.57
C LEU A 119 -6.27 9.16 12.41
N GLU A 120 -5.76 8.87 11.22
CA GLU A 120 -4.34 8.91 10.89
C GLU A 120 -4.10 9.75 9.64
N LEU A 121 -3.13 10.65 9.73
CA LEU A 121 -2.63 11.46 8.62
C LEU A 121 -1.13 11.17 8.46
N ASN A 122 -0.76 10.54 7.36
CA ASN A 122 0.60 10.05 7.14
C ASN A 122 1.20 10.69 5.88
N LEU A 123 2.39 11.26 6.02
CA LEU A 123 3.24 11.66 4.90
C LEU A 123 4.22 10.51 4.61
N THR A 124 4.03 9.86 3.47
CA THR A 124 4.76 8.64 3.12
C THR A 124 5.70 8.87 1.95
N HIS A 125 6.89 8.27 2.03
CA HIS A 125 7.87 8.19 0.97
C HIS A 125 8.15 6.71 0.64
N VAL A 126 7.95 6.34 -0.62
CA VAL A 126 8.18 4.98 -1.11
C VAL A 126 9.64 4.83 -1.53
N LEU A 127 10.34 3.92 -0.84
CA LEU A 127 11.76 3.65 -1.03
C LEU A 127 12.00 2.61 -2.13
N ARG A 128 11.11 1.60 -2.24
CA ARG A 128 11.23 0.53 -3.24
C ARG A 128 9.86 0.16 -3.80
N ARG A 129 9.75 0.16 -5.14
CA ARG A 129 8.57 -0.20 -5.94
C ARG A 129 8.96 -0.99 -7.17
N ARG A 130 8.01 -1.69 -7.78
CA ARG A 130 8.13 -2.31 -9.11
C ARG A 130 7.32 -1.55 -10.16
N PRO A 131 7.63 -1.68 -11.47
CA PRO A 131 6.86 -1.05 -12.54
C PRO A 131 5.39 -1.48 -12.57
N GLU A 132 5.07 -2.68 -12.10
CA GLU A 132 3.71 -3.22 -12.10
C GLU A 132 2.87 -2.75 -10.91
N ASP A 133 3.48 -2.07 -9.92
CA ASP A 133 2.78 -1.58 -8.73
C ASP A 133 1.84 -0.42 -9.13
N THR A 134 0.58 -0.50 -8.71
CA THR A 134 -0.44 0.45 -9.16
C THR A 134 -0.32 1.78 -8.43
N VAL A 135 -0.22 2.86 -9.22
CA VAL A 135 -0.16 4.28 -8.83
C VAL A 135 0.43 4.51 -7.43
N VAL A 136 1.75 4.56 -7.42
CA VAL A 136 2.55 4.86 -6.24
C VAL A 136 2.63 6.37 -6.11
N HIS A 137 2.26 6.90 -4.94
CA HIS A 137 2.39 8.33 -4.66
C HIS A 137 3.19 8.49 -3.38
N ASN A 138 4.32 9.18 -3.49
CA ASN A 138 4.87 9.86 -2.31
C ASN A 138 3.88 10.96 -1.94
N GLY A 139 3.55 11.09 -0.67
CA GLY A 139 2.64 12.12 -0.23
C GLY A 139 1.70 11.69 0.89
N ILE A 140 0.57 12.38 0.94
CA ILE A 140 -0.37 12.34 2.05
C ILE A 140 -1.30 11.13 1.92
N GLN A 141 -1.48 10.41 3.02
CA GLN A 141 -2.47 9.34 3.17
C GLN A 141 -3.31 9.58 4.41
N LEU A 142 -4.61 9.32 4.27
CA LEU A 142 -5.58 9.39 5.35
C LEU A 142 -6.06 7.97 5.66
N GLY A 143 -6.08 7.63 6.94
CA GLY A 143 -6.52 6.33 7.43
C GLY A 143 -7.49 6.47 8.60
N VAL A 144 -8.38 5.51 8.71
CA VAL A 144 -9.17 5.26 9.92
C VAL A 144 -8.86 3.83 10.34
N SER A 145 -8.38 3.66 11.56
CA SER A 145 -8.15 2.35 12.17
C SER A 145 -9.06 2.18 13.39
N ALA A 146 -9.38 0.92 13.73
CA ALA A 146 -10.12 0.64 14.95
C ALA A 146 -9.29 1.16 16.14
N GLY A 147 -9.92 1.95 17.01
CA GLY A 147 -9.25 2.42 18.22
C GLY A 147 -8.91 1.24 19.13
N SER A 148 -7.70 1.19 19.66
CA SER A 148 -7.40 0.37 20.83
C SER A 148 -8.15 1.00 22.02
N ALA A 149 -9.18 0.31 22.50
CA ALA A 149 -9.84 0.65 23.76
C ALA A 149 -8.88 0.44 24.95
#